data_AF-A0A8J8EC52-F1
#
_entry.id   AF-A0A8J8EC52-F1
#
_cell.length_a   1.000
_cell.length_b   1.000
_cell.length_c   1.000
_cell.angle_alpha   90.00
_cell.angle_beta   90.00
_cell.angle_gamma   90.00
#
_symmetry.space_group_name_H-M   'P 1'
#
loop_
_entity.id
_entity.type
_entity.pdbx_description
1 polymer ?
#
loop_
_entity_poly.entity_id
_entity_poly.type
_entity_poly.pdbx_seq_one_letter_code
_entity_poly.pdbx_strand_id
1 'polypeptide(L)'
;MRAIESLDSIKFDELLERLKGMGNRLLLVRASGENILLHGGGRVVKRYTEPPEELRNVEIVELGKFEFLDYLQGEEPKDAPTAVEFSYSLDAPSDIYLRLEEALPRAVSKAYRALGVAVGKAELEASRRYGATGRYILLVKANIEAFSTDKAEKTELARFLSEAISRETGFDTRVVIREFNLTRTSRKPVLKVSAPWTHAHVRGGRVLKVPLGGKETSAINREKVEAEVEKILREADIGGLAEKLKEGGGKEISARMLEAFLLERISEVEKVKVNWIRVPTGEGGKFKVIIGASRKSRSWSDTEIAEMIGRSIAAAEREGRVKGLAFKVSSAFLVLEDDIY
;
A
#
# COMPACT_ATOMS: atom_id res chain seq x y z
N MET A 1 4.29 29.05 -6.88
CA MET A 1 3.22 29.87 -7.50
C MET A 1 2.79 31.05 -6.63
N ARG A 2 3.07 32.29 -7.07
CA ARG A 2 2.57 33.52 -6.44
C ARG A 2 1.75 34.29 -7.48
N ALA A 3 0.48 34.55 -7.18
CA ALA A 3 -0.32 35.46 -7.99
C ALA A 3 0.28 36.86 -7.83
N ILE A 4 0.70 37.46 -8.94
CA ILE A 4 1.25 38.82 -8.95
C ILE A 4 0.16 39.84 -9.27
N GLU A 5 -0.89 39.42 -9.97
CA GLU A 5 -2.01 40.26 -10.34
C GLU A 5 -3.26 39.41 -10.56
N SER A 6 -4.40 39.96 -10.17
CA SER A 6 -5.72 39.37 -10.38
C SER A 6 -6.63 40.44 -10.99
N LEU A 7 -7.38 40.09 -12.03
CA LEU A 7 -8.25 40.99 -12.78
C LEU A 7 -9.63 40.36 -12.94
N ASP A 8 -10.69 41.13 -12.72
CA ASP A 8 -12.06 40.62 -12.82
C ASP A 8 -12.46 40.33 -14.27
N SER A 9 -12.12 41.23 -15.20
CA SER A 9 -12.19 40.98 -16.64
C SER A 9 -11.16 41.79 -17.43
N ILE A 10 -10.74 41.26 -18.58
CA ILE A 10 -9.84 41.94 -19.52
C ILE A 10 -10.00 41.36 -20.92
N LYS A 11 -9.85 42.19 -21.96
CA LYS A 11 -9.78 41.70 -23.34
C LYS A 11 -8.46 40.99 -23.60
N PHE A 12 -8.46 40.01 -24.48
CA PHE A 12 -7.26 39.21 -24.76
C PHE A 12 -6.09 40.07 -25.27
N ASP A 13 -6.35 41.03 -26.18
CA ASP A 13 -5.30 41.90 -26.71
C ASP A 13 -4.73 42.85 -25.66
N GLU A 14 -5.57 43.37 -24.77
CA GLU A 14 -5.16 44.21 -23.64
C GLU A 14 -4.31 43.44 -22.64
N LEU A 15 -4.64 42.16 -22.39
CA LEU A 15 -3.84 41.26 -21.58
C LEU A 15 -2.43 41.06 -22.19
N LEU A 16 -2.33 40.87 -23.51
CA LEU A 16 -1.04 40.68 -24.18
C LEU A 16 -0.13 41.91 -24.04
N GLU A 17 -0.68 43.11 -24.22
CA GLU A 17 0.08 44.36 -24.02
C GLU A 17 0.54 44.51 -22.56
N ARG A 18 -0.31 44.13 -21.60
CA ARG A 18 0.04 44.16 -20.17
C ARG A 18 1.18 43.19 -19.84
N LEU A 19 1.15 41.98 -20.40
CA LEU A 19 2.21 40.98 -20.22
C LEU A 19 3.54 41.43 -20.83
N LYS A 20 3.54 42.15 -21.95
CA LYS A 20 4.76 42.76 -22.51
C LYS A 20 5.39 43.77 -21.54
N GLY A 21 4.56 44.56 -20.86
CA GLY A 21 5.00 45.51 -19.83
C GLY A 21 5.67 44.86 -18.61
N MET A 22 5.46 43.55 -18.39
CA MET A 22 6.04 42.79 -17.28
C MET A 22 7.46 42.23 -17.55
N GLY A 23 8.03 42.48 -18.73
CA GLY A 23 9.42 42.15 -19.07
C GLY A 23 9.72 40.65 -19.15
N ASN A 24 10.91 40.25 -18.68
CA ASN A 24 11.46 38.89 -18.82
C ASN A 24 10.96 37.89 -17.76
N ARG A 25 9.78 38.13 -17.17
CA ARG A 25 9.21 37.20 -16.18
C ARG A 25 8.64 35.95 -16.85
N LEU A 26 8.65 34.85 -16.10
CA LEU A 26 8.02 33.59 -16.47
C LEU A 26 6.62 33.57 -15.86
N LEU A 27 5.61 33.66 -16.70
CA LEU A 27 4.23 33.90 -16.27
C LEU A 27 3.30 32.81 -16.80
N LEU A 28 2.37 32.40 -15.96
CA LEU A 28 1.19 31.60 -16.32
C LEU A 28 -0.04 32.48 -16.16
N VAL A 29 -0.87 32.52 -17.19
CA VAL A 29 -2.18 33.18 -17.13
C VAL A 29 -3.25 32.13 -16.99
N ARG A 30 -4.07 32.28 -15.95
CA ARG A 30 -5.29 31.49 -15.73
C ARG A 30 -6.51 32.39 -15.86
N ALA A 31 -7.60 31.88 -16.43
CA ALA A 31 -8.88 32.58 -16.46
C ALA A 31 -9.99 31.59 -16.10
N SER A 32 -10.90 31.99 -15.22
CA SER A 32 -11.97 31.11 -14.70
C SER A 32 -11.48 29.74 -14.20
N GLY A 33 -10.24 29.67 -13.68
CA GLY A 33 -9.62 28.44 -13.18
C GLY A 33 -8.85 27.62 -14.23
N GLU A 34 -8.98 27.92 -15.51
CA GLU A 34 -8.30 27.21 -16.60
C GLU A 34 -6.98 27.88 -16.98
N ASN A 35 -5.99 27.09 -17.42
CA ASN A 35 -4.74 27.62 -17.96
C ASN A 35 -4.99 28.16 -19.37
N ILE A 36 -4.69 29.44 -19.62
CA ILE A 36 -4.92 30.07 -20.92
C ILE A 36 -3.64 30.09 -21.74
N LEU A 37 -2.58 30.66 -21.18
CA LEU A 37 -1.30 30.78 -21.87
C LEU A 37 -0.10 30.82 -20.91
N LEU A 38 1.06 30.51 -21.49
CA LEU A 38 2.37 30.64 -20.88
C LEU A 38 3.12 31.78 -21.56
N HIS A 39 3.63 32.74 -20.78
CA HIS A 39 4.39 33.88 -21.28
C HIS A 39 5.79 33.90 -20.67
N GLY A 40 6.83 34.03 -21.49
CA GLY A 40 8.22 34.00 -21.03
C GLY A 40 9.16 34.66 -22.02
N GLY A 41 10.12 35.44 -21.51
CA GLY A 41 11.08 36.17 -22.33
C GLY A 41 10.44 37.17 -23.30
N GLY A 42 9.38 37.86 -22.86
CA GLY A 42 8.68 38.88 -23.64
C GLY A 42 7.77 38.35 -24.76
N ARG A 43 7.51 37.04 -24.80
CA ARG A 43 6.61 36.43 -25.81
C ARG A 43 5.71 35.36 -25.21
N VAL A 44 4.59 35.10 -25.88
CA VAL A 44 3.75 33.94 -25.60
C VAL A 44 4.46 32.68 -26.08
N VAL A 45 4.74 31.77 -25.15
CA VAL A 45 5.49 30.53 -25.41
C VAL A 45 4.55 29.38 -25.74
N LYS A 46 3.37 29.34 -25.11
CA LYS A 46 2.37 28.30 -25.34
C LYS A 46 0.96 28.85 -25.08
N ARG A 47 -0.01 28.42 -25.88
CA ARG A 47 -1.45 28.62 -25.65
C ARG A 47 -2.06 27.26 -25.36
N TYR A 48 -2.83 27.14 -24.29
CA TYR A 48 -3.47 25.88 -23.89
C TYR A 48 -4.90 25.77 -24.43
N THR A 49 -5.61 26.90 -24.45
CA THR A 49 -6.98 27.03 -24.96
C THR A 49 -7.04 28.20 -25.93
N GLU A 50 -7.94 28.16 -26.91
CA GLU A 50 -8.29 29.35 -27.68
C GLU A 50 -9.02 30.34 -26.76
N PRO A 51 -8.42 31.49 -26.45
CA PRO A 51 -9.00 32.41 -25.49
C PRO A 51 -10.22 33.10 -26.11
N PRO A 52 -11.35 33.22 -25.39
CA PRO A 52 -12.43 34.11 -25.80
C PRO A 52 -11.94 35.56 -25.87
N GLU A 53 -12.66 36.42 -26.62
CA GLU A 53 -12.31 37.84 -26.76
C GLU A 53 -12.19 38.56 -25.42
N GLU A 54 -13.02 38.18 -24.44
CA GLU A 54 -13.01 38.68 -23.08
C GLU A 54 -12.75 37.54 -22.09
N LEU A 55 -11.71 37.70 -21.27
CA LEU A 55 -11.35 36.77 -20.21
C LEU A 55 -11.92 37.29 -18.88
N ARG A 56 -12.48 36.38 -18.06
CA ARG A 56 -13.01 36.68 -16.72
C ARG A 56 -12.21 35.96 -15.64
N ASN A 57 -12.13 36.56 -14.45
CA ASN A 57 -11.39 36.05 -13.29
C ASN A 57 -9.96 35.65 -13.66
N VAL A 58 -9.21 36.60 -14.21
CA VAL A 58 -7.87 36.38 -14.72
C VAL A 58 -6.85 36.47 -13.58
N GLU A 59 -6.04 35.43 -13.44
CA GLU A 59 -4.90 35.38 -12.52
C GLU A 59 -3.61 35.32 -13.32
N ILE A 60 -2.70 36.26 -13.07
CA ILE A 60 -1.34 36.24 -13.60
C ILE A 60 -0.42 35.73 -12.48
N VAL A 61 0.18 34.56 -12.72
CA VAL A 61 1.01 33.86 -11.75
C VAL A 61 2.46 33.89 -12.22
N GLU A 62 3.37 34.36 -11.36
CA GLU A 62 4.80 34.24 -11.62
C GLU A 62 5.28 32.83 -11.26
N LEU A 63 5.96 32.20 -12.21
CA LEU A 63 6.47 30.84 -12.12
C LEU A 63 7.98 30.82 -11.90
N GLY A 64 8.44 29.85 -11.11
CA GLY A 64 9.84 29.48 -11.08
C GLY A 64 10.28 28.79 -12.39
N LYS A 65 11.60 28.75 -12.64
CA LYS A 65 12.19 28.14 -13.84
C LYS A 65 11.72 26.70 -14.09
N PHE A 66 11.58 25.90 -13.03
CA PHE A 66 11.13 24.51 -13.13
C PHE A 66 9.62 24.39 -13.34
N GLU A 67 8.81 25.15 -12.59
CA GLU A 67 7.35 25.18 -12.78
C GLU A 67 7.00 25.57 -14.22
N PHE A 68 7.71 26.55 -14.80
CA PHE A 68 7.53 26.96 -16.19
C PHE A 68 7.82 25.83 -17.20
N LEU A 69 8.82 24.99 -16.93
CA LEU A 69 9.15 23.85 -17.79
C LEU A 69 8.10 22.74 -17.70
N ASP A 70 7.56 22.48 -16.51
CA ASP A 70 6.52 21.46 -16.29
C ASP A 70 5.27 21.80 -17.12
N TYR A 71 4.79 23.05 -17.05
CA TYR A 71 3.68 23.54 -17.86
C TYR A 71 3.99 23.50 -19.38
N LEU A 72 5.21 23.87 -19.77
CA LEU A 72 5.64 23.84 -21.17
C LEU A 72 5.53 22.43 -21.76
N GLN A 73 5.91 21.39 -21.01
CA GLN A 73 5.88 20.00 -21.45
C GLN A 73 4.47 19.37 -21.43
N GLY A 74 3.47 20.03 -20.85
CA GLY A 74 2.09 19.54 -20.82
C GLY A 74 1.82 18.50 -19.75
N GLU A 75 2.71 18.35 -18.77
CA GLU A 75 2.38 17.68 -17.52
C GLU A 75 1.57 18.66 -16.68
N GLU A 76 0.24 18.61 -16.81
CA GLU A 76 -0.61 19.19 -15.78
C GLU A 76 -0.20 18.56 -14.44
N PRO A 77 0.11 19.36 -13.40
CA PRO A 77 0.36 18.80 -12.08
C PRO A 77 -0.92 18.06 -11.67
N LYS A 78 -0.92 16.73 -11.80
CA LYS A 78 -2.02 15.88 -11.34
C LYS A 78 -2.39 16.35 -9.95
N ASP A 79 -3.67 16.64 -9.76
CA ASP A 79 -4.22 17.08 -8.48
C ASP A 79 -3.78 16.08 -7.42
N ALA A 80 -2.80 16.48 -6.62
CA ALA A 80 -2.15 15.59 -5.69
C ALA A 80 -3.14 15.26 -4.56
N PRO A 81 -3.26 13.99 -4.15
CA PRO A 81 -4.22 13.62 -3.12
C PRO A 81 -3.94 14.37 -1.82
N THR A 82 -4.96 15.06 -1.29
CA THR A 82 -4.87 15.81 -0.02
C THR A 82 -4.49 14.92 1.17
N ALA A 83 -4.90 13.64 1.10
CA ALA A 83 -4.53 12.62 2.07
C ALA A 83 -4.07 11.35 1.35
N VAL A 84 -3.01 10.73 1.86
CA VAL A 84 -2.45 9.48 1.36
C VAL A 84 -2.58 8.44 2.45
N GLU A 85 -3.22 7.32 2.16
CA GLU A 85 -3.31 6.18 3.07
C GLU A 85 -2.16 5.21 2.80
N PHE A 86 -1.44 4.85 3.87
CA PHE A 86 -0.36 3.88 3.77
C PHE A 86 -0.92 2.45 3.69
N SER A 87 -0.59 1.76 2.61
CA SER A 87 -0.84 0.34 2.40
C SER A 87 0.46 -0.40 2.09
N TYR A 88 0.55 -1.66 2.48
CA TYR A 88 1.73 -2.46 2.20
C TYR A 88 1.41 -3.93 1.92
N SER A 89 2.29 -4.56 1.14
CA SER A 89 2.39 -6.00 0.99
C SER A 89 3.76 -6.44 1.50
N LEU A 90 3.81 -7.45 2.36
CA LEU A 90 5.05 -7.96 2.94
C LEU A 90 5.16 -9.46 2.68
N ASP A 91 6.24 -9.87 2.06
CA ASP A 91 6.70 -11.26 2.01
C ASP A 91 7.98 -11.39 2.84
N ALA A 92 7.94 -12.22 3.88
CA ALA A 92 9.06 -12.43 4.77
C ALA A 92 8.99 -13.80 5.48
N PRO A 93 10.15 -14.36 5.88
CA PRO A 93 10.22 -15.49 6.80
C PRO A 93 9.41 -15.26 8.09
N SER A 94 8.80 -16.33 8.60
CA SER A 94 7.87 -16.27 9.73
C SER A 94 8.48 -15.70 11.01
N ASP A 95 9.76 -15.94 11.25
CA ASP A 95 10.52 -15.48 12.41
C ASP A 95 10.72 -13.96 12.45
N ILE A 96 10.65 -13.28 11.30
CA ILE A 96 10.88 -11.83 11.18
C ILE A 96 9.63 -11.08 10.75
N TYR A 97 8.68 -11.76 10.09
CA TYR A 97 7.48 -11.17 9.53
C TYR A 97 6.77 -10.23 10.53
N LEU A 98 6.49 -10.71 11.74
CA LEU A 98 5.77 -9.93 12.76
C LEU A 98 6.55 -8.69 13.21
N ARG A 99 7.87 -8.81 13.37
CA ARG A 99 8.72 -7.68 13.78
C ARG A 99 8.75 -6.62 12.68
N LEU A 100 8.83 -7.03 11.42
CA LEU A 100 8.76 -6.10 10.28
C LEU A 100 7.38 -5.46 10.16
N GLU A 101 6.32 -6.26 10.28
CA GLU A 101 4.93 -5.79 10.24
C GLU A 101 4.67 -4.68 11.27
N GLU A 102 5.19 -4.83 12.49
CA GLU A 102 5.10 -3.80 13.53
C GLU A 102 6.02 -2.59 13.27
N ALA A 103 7.22 -2.82 12.73
CA ALA A 103 8.20 -1.77 12.50
C ALA A 103 7.86 -0.86 11.31
N LEU A 104 7.20 -1.38 10.27
CA LEU A 104 6.94 -0.68 9.01
C LEU A 104 6.09 0.60 9.18
N PRO A 105 4.90 0.56 9.82
CA PRO A 105 4.10 1.75 10.07
C PRO A 105 4.87 2.84 10.84
N ARG A 106 5.69 2.43 11.81
CA ARG A 106 6.52 3.34 12.63
C ARG A 106 7.64 3.96 11.82
N ALA A 107 8.33 3.16 11.01
CA ALA A 107 9.40 3.62 10.13
C ALA A 107 8.88 4.62 9.09
N VAL A 108 7.74 4.32 8.46
CA VAL A 108 7.07 5.20 7.49
C VAL A 108 6.60 6.50 8.15
N SER A 109 6.01 6.42 9.34
CA SER A 109 5.62 7.61 10.11
C SER A 109 6.81 8.50 10.46
N LYS A 110 7.95 7.90 10.82
CA LYS A 110 9.21 8.63 11.08
C LYS A 110 9.75 9.28 9.79
N ALA A 111 9.72 8.55 8.66
CA ALA A 111 10.16 9.07 7.37
C ALA A 111 9.32 10.27 6.92
N TYR A 112 8.01 10.22 7.11
CA TYR A 112 7.11 11.34 6.81
C TYR A 112 7.42 12.60 7.64
N ARG A 113 7.74 12.43 8.93
CA ARG A 113 8.08 13.55 9.82
C ARG A 113 9.46 14.15 9.48
N ALA A 114 10.45 13.30 9.23
CA ALA A 114 11.83 13.72 9.03
C ALA A 114 12.13 14.18 7.61
N LEU A 115 11.68 13.44 6.60
CA LEU A 115 12.01 13.67 5.19
C LEU A 115 10.87 14.32 4.39
N GLY A 116 9.68 14.47 4.99
CA GLY A 116 8.53 15.03 4.27
C GLY A 116 7.99 14.13 3.16
N VAL A 117 8.29 12.83 3.19
CA VAL A 117 7.86 11.85 2.19
C VAL A 117 6.67 11.05 2.74
N ALA A 118 5.51 11.16 2.07
CA ALA A 118 4.34 10.35 2.36
C ALA A 118 4.36 9.09 1.50
N VAL A 119 4.58 7.93 2.10
CA VAL A 119 4.54 6.65 1.39
C VAL A 119 3.09 6.19 1.29
N GLY A 120 2.59 5.97 0.07
CA GLY A 120 1.24 5.47 -0.19
C GLY A 120 1.19 3.95 -0.27
N LYS A 121 1.97 3.36 -1.18
CA LYS A 121 2.06 1.90 -1.35
C LYS A 121 3.49 1.43 -1.17
N ALA A 122 3.68 0.33 -0.44
CA ALA A 122 4.96 -0.35 -0.30
C ALA A 122 4.83 -1.86 -0.52
N GLU A 123 5.53 -2.41 -1.50
CA GLU A 123 5.64 -3.85 -1.71
C GLU A 123 7.03 -4.31 -1.28
N LEU A 124 7.09 -5.23 -0.32
CA LEU A 124 8.28 -5.54 0.45
C LEU A 124 8.58 -7.03 0.41
N GLU A 125 9.82 -7.38 0.06
CA GLU A 125 10.37 -8.73 0.09
C GLU A 125 11.55 -8.74 1.06
N ALA A 126 11.43 -9.46 2.18
CA ALA A 126 12.47 -9.53 3.19
C ALA A 126 13.12 -10.91 3.25
N SER A 127 14.45 -10.94 3.38
CA SER A 127 15.23 -12.17 3.50
C SER A 127 16.37 -12.00 4.50
N ARG A 128 16.72 -13.08 5.21
CA ARG A 128 17.94 -13.10 6.02
C ARG A 128 19.13 -13.40 5.13
N ARG A 129 20.18 -12.60 5.27
CA ARG A 129 21.48 -12.84 4.64
C ARG A 129 22.53 -12.99 5.72
N TYR A 130 23.46 -13.89 5.49
CA TYR A 130 24.62 -14.03 6.37
C TYR A 130 25.66 -13.01 5.93
N GLY A 131 25.98 -12.06 6.81
CA GLY A 131 27.01 -11.07 6.57
C GLY A 131 28.41 -11.67 6.68
N ALA A 132 29.39 -11.04 6.05
CA ALA A 132 30.79 -11.45 6.13
C ALA A 132 31.35 -11.43 7.57
N THR A 133 30.72 -10.67 8.47
CA THR A 133 31.07 -10.56 9.90
C THR A 133 30.45 -11.65 10.78
N GLY A 134 29.76 -12.63 10.20
CA GLY A 134 29.10 -13.71 10.93
C GLY A 134 27.75 -13.34 11.56
N ARG A 135 27.26 -12.12 11.34
CA ARG A 135 25.96 -11.63 11.82
C ARG A 135 24.90 -11.73 10.72
N TYR A 136 23.66 -12.01 11.12
CA TYR A 136 22.53 -11.98 10.20
C TYR A 136 22.14 -10.53 9.88
N ILE A 137 22.11 -10.21 8.59
CA ILE A 137 21.63 -8.94 8.05
C ILE A 137 20.24 -9.19 7.45
N LEU A 138 19.28 -8.33 7.80
CA LEU A 138 17.95 -8.34 7.22
C LEU A 138 17.98 -7.53 5.93
N LEU A 139 17.88 -8.20 4.78
CA LEU A 139 17.78 -7.53 3.50
C LEU A 139 16.30 -7.35 3.16
N VAL A 140 15.84 -6.10 3.08
CA VAL A 140 14.48 -5.73 2.68
C VAL A 140 14.54 -5.08 1.30
N LYS A 141 13.90 -5.68 0.32
CA LYS A 141 13.75 -5.10 -1.02
C LYS A 141 12.37 -4.47 -1.10
N ALA A 142 12.29 -3.24 -1.59
CA ALA A 142 11.06 -2.46 -1.58
C ALA A 142 10.74 -1.89 -2.96
N ASN A 143 9.49 -1.97 -3.39
CA ASN A 143 8.93 -1.09 -4.41
C ASN A 143 8.04 -0.07 -3.70
N ILE A 144 8.27 1.22 -3.93
CA ILE A 144 7.64 2.28 -3.16
C ILE A 144 6.99 3.31 -4.09
N GLU A 145 5.73 3.58 -3.82
CA GLU A 145 5.00 4.73 -4.33
C GLU A 145 4.87 5.78 -3.22
N ALA A 146 5.34 7.00 -3.50
CA ALA A 146 5.43 8.07 -2.52
C ALA A 146 5.09 9.45 -3.09
N PHE A 147 4.79 10.36 -2.18
CA PHE A 147 4.40 11.74 -2.48
C PHE A 147 5.22 12.70 -1.62
N SER A 148 5.76 13.76 -2.21
CA SER A 148 6.51 14.78 -1.47
C SER A 148 6.43 16.15 -2.15
N THR A 149 6.61 17.20 -1.36
CA THR A 149 6.76 18.59 -1.85
C THR A 149 8.12 18.83 -2.50
N ASP A 150 9.13 18.13 -2.02
CA ASP A 150 10.53 18.30 -2.38
C ASP A 150 11.05 17.12 -3.19
N LYS A 151 12.22 17.30 -3.81
CA LYS A 151 12.94 16.18 -4.43
C LYS A 151 13.48 15.30 -3.31
N ALA A 152 12.80 14.20 -3.04
CA ALA A 152 13.29 13.17 -2.13
C ALA A 152 14.17 12.18 -2.90
N GLU A 153 15.40 11.97 -2.44
CA GLU A 153 16.28 10.98 -3.06
C GLU A 153 15.94 9.57 -2.58
N LYS A 154 15.90 8.64 -3.54
CA LYS A 154 15.70 7.21 -3.29
C LYS A 154 16.70 6.63 -2.27
N THR A 155 17.96 7.04 -2.37
CA THR A 155 19.07 6.61 -1.50
C THR A 155 18.88 7.09 -0.06
N GLU A 156 18.39 8.32 0.12
CA GLU A 156 18.14 8.91 1.42
C GLU A 156 16.97 8.22 2.13
N LEU A 157 15.86 7.98 1.42
CA LEU A 157 14.72 7.24 1.96
C LEU A 157 15.11 5.81 2.34
N ALA A 158 15.87 5.12 1.48
CA ALA A 158 16.35 3.76 1.76
C ALA A 158 17.23 3.70 3.01
N ARG A 159 18.17 4.65 3.16
CA ARG A 159 19.03 4.76 4.35
C ARG A 159 18.21 5.02 5.61
N PHE A 160 17.27 5.96 5.54
CA PHE A 160 16.41 6.29 6.67
C PHE A 160 15.54 5.10 7.12
N LEU A 161 14.91 4.40 6.17
CA LEU A 161 14.12 3.21 6.46
C LEU A 161 14.99 2.08 7.02
N SER A 162 16.21 1.91 6.52
CA SER A 162 17.19 0.95 7.05
C SER A 162 17.47 1.20 8.54
N GLU A 163 17.78 2.44 8.90
CA GLU A 163 18.04 2.81 10.30
C GLU A 163 16.78 2.67 11.17
N ALA A 164 15.64 3.15 10.69
CA ALA A 164 14.39 3.10 11.44
C ALA A 164 13.94 1.66 11.71
N ILE A 165 13.96 0.79 10.70
CA ILE A 165 13.60 -0.62 10.84
C ILE A 165 14.61 -1.35 11.71
N SER A 166 15.91 -1.05 11.60
CA SER A 166 16.93 -1.68 12.44
C SER A 166 16.71 -1.40 13.92
N ARG A 167 16.38 -0.15 14.27
CA ARG A 167 16.09 0.25 15.66
C ARG A 167 14.83 -0.41 16.22
N GLU A 168 13.79 -0.57 15.40
CA GLU A 168 12.53 -1.17 15.86
C GLU A 168 12.61 -2.70 15.94
N THR A 169 13.30 -3.35 15.00
CA THR A 169 13.34 -4.83 14.91
C THR A 169 14.51 -5.46 15.68
N GLY A 170 15.56 -4.68 15.96
CA GLY A 170 16.81 -5.14 16.55
C GLY A 170 17.75 -5.88 15.58
N PHE A 171 17.38 -5.99 14.30
CA PHE A 171 18.23 -6.58 13.27
C PHE A 171 19.01 -5.50 12.52
N ASP A 172 20.26 -5.78 12.16
CA ASP A 172 20.98 -4.96 11.18
C ASP A 172 20.26 -5.07 9.84
N THR A 173 19.56 -4.00 9.44
CA THR A 173 18.64 -4.01 8.31
C THR A 173 19.17 -3.15 7.17
N ARG A 174 19.18 -3.73 5.97
CA ARG A 174 19.49 -3.02 4.73
C ARG A 174 18.26 -2.99 3.83
N VAL A 175 17.69 -1.80 3.66
CA VAL A 175 16.59 -1.55 2.73
C VAL A 175 17.17 -1.19 1.36
N VAL A 176 16.72 -1.88 0.32
CA VAL A 176 17.05 -1.63 -1.08
C VAL A 176 15.76 -1.33 -1.81
N ILE A 177 15.55 -0.07 -2.18
CA ILE A 177 14.41 0.30 -3.01
C ILE A 177 14.75 -0.11 -4.45
N ARG A 178 13.93 -0.95 -5.09
CA ARG A 178 14.09 -1.37 -6.49
C ARG A 178 13.43 -0.32 -7.39
N GLU A 179 12.13 -0.13 -7.21
CA GLU A 179 11.34 0.89 -7.92
C GLU A 179 10.90 1.99 -6.96
N PHE A 180 11.06 3.25 -7.38
CA PHE A 180 10.69 4.43 -6.59
C PHE A 180 9.91 5.41 -7.45
N ASN A 181 8.59 5.40 -7.26
CA ASN A 181 7.68 6.30 -7.94
C ASN A 181 7.35 7.46 -7.00
N LEU A 182 8.06 8.58 -7.18
CA LEU A 182 7.83 9.79 -6.41
C LEU A 182 6.98 10.78 -7.22
N THR A 183 5.76 11.02 -6.76
CA THR A 183 4.90 12.08 -7.31
C THR A 183 5.15 13.37 -6.54
N ARG A 184 5.54 14.43 -7.25
CA ARG A 184 5.74 15.74 -6.63
C ARG A 184 4.40 16.43 -6.42
N THR A 185 4.16 16.93 -5.20
CA THR A 185 2.90 17.55 -4.81
C THR A 185 3.10 19.02 -4.44
N SER A 186 2.11 19.87 -4.70
CA SER A 186 2.17 21.29 -4.36
C SER A 186 2.15 21.55 -2.85
N ARG A 187 1.51 20.65 -2.10
CA ARG A 187 1.44 20.65 -0.63
C ARG A 187 1.77 19.27 -0.09
N LYS A 188 2.30 19.22 1.13
CA LYS A 188 2.61 17.96 1.81
C LYS A 188 1.30 17.23 2.13
N PRO A 189 1.05 16.05 1.55
CA PRO A 189 -0.21 15.35 1.78
C PRO A 189 -0.27 14.85 3.22
N VAL A 190 -1.48 14.74 3.78
CA VAL A 190 -1.68 14.17 5.11
C VAL A 190 -1.52 12.65 5.02
N LEU A 191 -0.47 12.12 5.65
CA LEU A 191 -0.27 10.68 5.70
C LEU A 191 -1.18 10.05 6.76
N LYS A 192 -2.09 9.19 6.33
CA LYS A 192 -2.87 8.32 7.20
C LYS A 192 -2.16 6.98 7.29
N VAL A 193 -1.53 6.74 8.44
CA VAL A 193 -1.01 5.42 8.78
C VAL A 193 -2.05 4.76 9.68
N SER A 194 -2.73 3.74 9.16
CA SER A 194 -3.57 2.88 9.97
C SER A 194 -2.72 2.34 11.11
N ALA A 195 -3.09 2.67 12.35
CA ALA A 195 -2.29 2.32 13.52
C ALA A 195 -2.08 0.80 13.52
N PRO A 196 -0.85 0.31 13.81
CA PRO A 196 -0.67 -1.10 14.10
C PRO A 196 -1.58 -1.42 15.28
N TRP A 197 -2.53 -2.33 15.06
CA TRP A 197 -3.61 -2.60 15.98
C TRP A 197 -3.06 -3.02 17.35
N THR A 198 -3.29 -2.16 18.34
CA THR A 198 -2.65 -2.05 19.66
C THR A 198 -2.92 -3.21 20.63
N HIS A 199 -3.29 -4.41 20.15
CA HIS A 199 -3.79 -5.50 21.01
C HIS A 199 -2.96 -6.78 21.04
N ALA A 200 -1.87 -6.87 20.29
CA ALA A 200 -0.89 -7.93 20.52
C ALA A 200 0.50 -7.36 20.29
N HIS A 201 1.08 -6.85 21.36
CA HIS A 201 2.53 -6.81 21.46
C HIS A 201 2.96 -8.26 21.60
N VAL A 202 3.58 -8.83 20.56
CA VAL A 202 4.26 -10.10 20.69
C VAL A 202 5.44 -9.86 21.64
N ARG A 203 5.23 -10.11 22.94
CA ARG A 203 6.24 -9.88 24.00
C ARG A 203 7.42 -10.83 23.90
N GLY A 204 7.24 -11.92 23.15
CA GLY A 204 8.18 -13.03 22.95
C GLY A 204 7.40 -14.27 22.53
N GLY A 205 8.10 -15.32 22.10
CA GLY A 205 7.47 -16.59 21.74
C GLY A 205 8.11 -17.29 20.55
N ARG A 206 7.85 -18.60 20.41
CA ARG A 206 8.30 -19.36 19.24
C ARG A 206 7.29 -19.18 18.11
N VAL A 207 7.76 -18.82 16.92
CA VAL A 207 6.91 -18.71 15.73
C VAL A 207 7.02 -19.99 14.92
N LEU A 208 5.89 -20.66 14.71
CA LEU A 208 5.77 -21.90 13.97
C LEU A 208 4.93 -21.66 12.71
N LYS A 209 5.38 -22.19 11.57
CA LYS A 209 4.57 -22.21 10.36
C LYS A 209 3.50 -23.28 10.51
N VAL A 210 2.25 -22.91 10.30
CA VAL A 210 1.13 -23.85 10.36
C VAL A 210 1.00 -24.53 8.99
N PRO A 211 1.07 -25.88 8.92
CA PRO A 211 0.86 -26.60 7.68
C PRO A 211 -0.63 -26.53 7.31
N LEU A 212 -0.94 -25.77 6.28
CA LEU A 212 -2.26 -25.77 5.66
C LEU A 212 -2.30 -26.95 4.68
N GLY A 213 -3.29 -27.82 4.79
CA GLY A 213 -3.38 -29.10 4.05
C GLY A 213 -3.49 -28.99 2.51
N GLY A 214 -3.21 -27.82 1.93
CA GLY A 214 -3.01 -27.68 0.49
C GLY A 214 -1.55 -27.94 0.14
N LYS A 215 -1.30 -28.92 -0.74
CA LYS A 215 -0.14 -28.85 -1.64
C LYS A 215 -0.08 -27.43 -2.19
N GLU A 216 1.12 -26.86 -2.36
CA GLU A 216 1.33 -25.72 -3.25
C GLU A 216 0.70 -26.07 -4.60
N THR A 217 -0.57 -25.76 -4.77
CA THR A 217 -1.22 -25.92 -6.05
C THR A 217 -0.65 -24.81 -6.87
N SER A 218 0.17 -25.21 -7.85
CA SER A 218 0.65 -24.41 -8.96
C SER A 218 -0.36 -23.32 -9.24
N ALA A 219 0.07 -22.05 -9.21
CA ALA A 219 -0.79 -20.91 -9.42
C ALA A 219 -1.70 -21.18 -10.63
N ILE A 220 -2.94 -21.58 -10.37
CA ILE A 220 -3.92 -21.79 -11.41
C ILE A 220 -4.17 -20.40 -11.94
N ASN A 221 -3.76 -20.18 -13.18
CA ASN A 221 -3.91 -18.90 -13.85
C ASN A 221 -5.42 -18.66 -14.01
N ARG A 222 -5.97 -17.86 -13.11
CA ARG A 222 -7.41 -17.70 -12.89
C ARG A 222 -8.09 -17.26 -14.17
N GLU A 223 -7.42 -16.40 -14.94
CA GLU A 223 -7.85 -15.94 -16.26
C GLU A 223 -7.96 -17.08 -17.29
N LYS A 224 -7.03 -18.04 -17.27
CA LYS A 224 -7.09 -19.20 -18.19
C LYS A 224 -8.22 -20.15 -17.82
N VAL A 225 -8.39 -20.42 -16.52
CA VAL A 225 -9.48 -21.29 -16.06
C VAL A 225 -10.84 -20.63 -16.21
N GLU A 226 -10.95 -19.32 -15.98
CA GLU A 226 -12.17 -18.56 -16.26
C GLU A 226 -12.48 -18.52 -17.75
N ALA A 227 -11.48 -18.35 -18.62
CA ALA A 227 -11.66 -18.40 -20.06
C ALA A 227 -12.04 -19.79 -20.58
N GLU A 228 -11.44 -20.86 -20.03
CA GLU A 228 -11.80 -22.24 -20.38
C GLU A 228 -13.17 -22.64 -19.83
N VAL A 229 -13.52 -22.19 -18.63
CA VAL A 229 -14.86 -22.40 -18.06
C VAL A 229 -15.91 -21.59 -18.82
N GLU A 230 -15.64 -20.34 -19.21
CA GLU A 230 -16.54 -19.56 -20.08
C GLU A 230 -16.68 -20.20 -21.47
N LYS A 231 -15.60 -20.76 -22.02
CA LYS A 231 -15.63 -21.48 -23.29
C LYS A 231 -16.50 -22.74 -23.20
N ILE A 232 -16.30 -23.56 -22.16
CA ILE A 232 -17.10 -24.78 -21.92
C ILE A 232 -18.58 -24.43 -21.65
N LEU A 233 -18.85 -23.35 -20.90
CA LEU A 233 -20.21 -22.90 -20.60
C LEU A 233 -20.93 -22.31 -21.82
N ARG A 234 -20.20 -21.65 -22.74
CA ARG A 234 -20.74 -21.21 -24.04
C ARG A 234 -20.97 -22.38 -24.99
N GLU A 235 -20.08 -23.37 -24.99
CA GLU A 235 -20.22 -24.58 -25.83
C GLU A 235 -21.36 -25.49 -25.38
N ALA A 236 -21.79 -25.41 -24.11
CA ALA A 236 -22.88 -26.23 -23.56
C ALA A 236 -24.29 -25.60 -23.70
N ASP A 237 -24.42 -24.39 -24.26
CA ASP A 237 -25.69 -23.65 -24.43
C ASP A 237 -26.53 -23.52 -23.13
N ILE A 238 -25.86 -23.38 -21.98
CA ILE A 238 -26.49 -23.12 -20.68
C ILE A 238 -26.21 -21.67 -20.26
N GLY A 239 -26.74 -20.72 -21.04
CA GLY A 239 -26.57 -19.28 -20.80
C GLY A 239 -27.05 -18.82 -19.41
N GLY A 240 -27.95 -19.56 -18.76
CA GLY A 240 -28.50 -19.23 -17.43
C GLY A 240 -27.58 -19.48 -16.22
N LEU A 241 -26.44 -20.18 -16.38
CA LEU A 241 -25.48 -20.40 -15.29
C LEU A 241 -24.37 -19.34 -15.24
N ALA A 242 -24.09 -18.65 -16.35
CA ALA A 242 -23.08 -17.60 -16.41
C ALA A 242 -23.51 -16.34 -15.62
N GLU A 243 -24.81 -16.00 -15.63
CA GLU A 243 -25.35 -14.90 -14.82
C GLU A 243 -25.33 -15.22 -13.33
N LYS A 244 -25.65 -16.46 -12.93
CA LYS A 244 -25.54 -16.89 -11.51
C LYS A 244 -24.12 -16.91 -10.96
N LEU A 245 -23.10 -17.06 -11.82
CA LEU A 245 -21.69 -16.96 -11.44
C LEU A 245 -21.22 -15.51 -11.33
N LYS A 246 -21.76 -14.59 -12.14
CA LYS A 246 -21.47 -13.15 -12.06
C LYS A 246 -22.16 -12.46 -10.89
N GLU A 247 -23.36 -12.91 -10.53
CA GLU A 247 -24.10 -12.41 -9.35
C GLU A 247 -23.59 -12.98 -8.02
N GLY A 248 -22.70 -13.99 -8.06
CA GLY A 248 -21.95 -14.50 -6.91
C GLY A 248 -20.83 -13.57 -6.45
N GLY A 249 -21.05 -12.25 -6.49
CA GLY A 249 -20.22 -11.25 -5.80
C GLY A 249 -20.34 -11.48 -4.30
N GLY A 250 -19.58 -12.46 -3.80
CA GLY A 250 -19.52 -12.78 -2.39
C GLY A 250 -19.26 -11.50 -1.60
N LYS A 251 -20.09 -11.25 -0.58
CA LYS A 251 -19.88 -10.16 0.38
C LYS A 251 -18.39 -10.07 0.67
N GLU A 252 -17.78 -8.93 0.37
CA GLU A 252 -16.38 -8.69 0.66
C GLU A 252 -16.15 -8.97 2.15
N ILE A 253 -15.48 -10.08 2.44
CA ILE A 253 -15.34 -10.55 3.82
C ILE A 253 -14.36 -9.61 4.49
N SER A 254 -14.90 -8.74 5.35
CA SER A 254 -14.05 -7.89 6.19
C SER A 254 -13.11 -8.76 7.03
N ALA A 255 -11.84 -8.37 7.13
CA ALA A 255 -10.84 -9.08 7.93
C ALA A 255 -11.32 -9.33 9.37
N ARG A 256 -12.07 -8.38 9.96
CA ARG A 256 -12.66 -8.50 11.31
C ARG A 256 -13.66 -9.65 11.44
N MET A 257 -14.51 -9.83 10.43
CA MET A 257 -15.50 -10.92 10.43
C MET A 257 -14.79 -12.28 10.33
N LEU A 258 -13.70 -12.34 9.54
CA LEU A 258 -12.88 -13.53 9.43
C LEU A 258 -12.09 -13.82 10.71
N GLU A 259 -11.53 -12.80 11.37
CA GLU A 259 -10.86 -12.92 12.67
C GLU A 259 -11.79 -13.50 13.74
N ALA A 260 -13.00 -12.95 13.86
CA ALA A 260 -13.98 -13.42 14.84
C ALA A 260 -14.38 -14.88 14.59
N PHE A 261 -14.62 -15.24 13.33
CA PHE A 261 -14.99 -16.60 12.94
C PHE A 261 -13.86 -17.61 13.19
N LEU A 262 -12.62 -17.26 12.83
CA LEU A 262 -11.45 -18.09 13.11
C LEU A 262 -11.18 -18.20 14.61
N LEU A 263 -11.40 -17.13 15.38
CA LEU A 263 -11.21 -17.12 16.82
C LEU A 263 -12.16 -18.10 17.51
N GLU A 264 -13.44 -18.09 17.13
CA GLU A 264 -14.44 -19.03 17.65
C GLU A 264 -14.00 -20.49 17.42
N ARG A 265 -13.66 -20.83 16.17
CA ARG A 265 -13.34 -22.21 15.76
C ARG A 265 -12.01 -22.72 16.30
N ILE A 266 -11.00 -21.87 16.38
CA ILE A 266 -9.66 -22.29 16.83
C ILE A 266 -9.60 -22.28 18.36
N SER A 267 -10.44 -21.49 19.04
CA SER A 267 -10.57 -21.55 20.51
C SER A 267 -11.18 -22.86 21.02
N GLU A 268 -11.92 -23.60 20.18
CA GLU A 268 -12.44 -24.94 20.49
C GLU A 268 -11.31 -26.01 20.58
N VAL A 269 -10.08 -25.69 20.17
CA VAL A 269 -8.94 -26.61 20.29
C VAL A 269 -8.53 -26.74 21.75
N GLU A 270 -8.97 -27.82 22.42
CA GLU A 270 -8.81 -28.04 23.86
C GLU A 270 -7.40 -27.80 24.41
N LYS A 271 -6.36 -28.14 23.63
CA LYS A 271 -4.96 -28.23 24.06
C LYS A 271 -4.17 -26.92 23.94
N VAL A 272 -4.81 -25.89 23.40
CA VAL A 272 -4.22 -24.57 23.20
C VAL A 272 -5.16 -23.53 23.80
N LYS A 273 -4.61 -22.47 24.39
CA LYS A 273 -5.38 -21.27 24.74
C LYS A 273 -5.10 -20.23 23.65
N VAL A 274 -6.05 -20.01 22.75
CA VAL A 274 -5.91 -18.94 21.76
C VAL A 274 -6.07 -17.61 22.49
N ASN A 275 -5.04 -16.77 22.44
CA ASN A 275 -5.05 -15.44 23.05
C ASN A 275 -5.62 -14.42 22.06
N TRP A 276 -5.25 -14.53 20.79
CA TRP A 276 -5.70 -13.64 19.73
C TRP A 276 -5.50 -14.28 18.35
N ILE A 277 -6.27 -13.83 17.35
CA ILE A 277 -6.08 -14.16 15.93
C ILE A 277 -6.07 -12.86 15.14
N ARG A 278 -5.16 -12.79 14.17
CA ARG A 278 -5.01 -11.66 13.25
C ARG A 278 -5.10 -12.12 11.82
N VAL A 279 -5.76 -11.30 11.01
CA VAL A 279 -5.81 -11.49 9.56
C VAL A 279 -5.34 -10.20 8.89
N PRO A 280 -4.06 -10.08 8.51
CA PRO A 280 -3.60 -8.96 7.71
C PRO A 280 -4.41 -8.88 6.42
N THR A 281 -4.88 -7.68 6.09
CA THR A 281 -5.62 -7.41 4.85
C THR A 281 -4.68 -7.67 3.66
N GLY A 282 -4.89 -8.78 2.95
CA GLY A 282 -4.18 -9.11 1.73
C GLY A 282 -4.97 -8.68 0.49
N GLU A 283 -4.27 -8.24 -0.55
CA GLU A 283 -4.88 -8.00 -1.87
C GLU A 283 -5.36 -9.35 -2.49
N GLY A 284 -6.56 -9.37 -3.11
CA GLY A 284 -7.01 -10.49 -3.95
C GLY A 284 -7.70 -11.68 -3.27
N GLY A 285 -8.30 -11.50 -2.09
CA GLY A 285 -9.12 -12.54 -1.43
C GLY A 285 -8.32 -13.73 -0.86
N LYS A 286 -7.00 -13.56 -0.70
CA LYS A 286 -6.09 -14.51 -0.05
C LYS A 286 -5.69 -13.96 1.30
N PHE A 287 -6.07 -14.65 2.37
CA PHE A 287 -5.85 -14.17 3.73
C PHE A 287 -4.61 -14.82 4.35
N LYS A 288 -3.80 -14.00 5.01
CA LYS A 288 -2.76 -14.48 5.91
C LYS A 288 -3.36 -14.56 7.31
N VAL A 289 -3.03 -15.58 8.10
CA VAL A 289 -3.58 -15.74 9.45
C VAL A 289 -2.43 -15.85 10.44
N ILE A 290 -2.46 -15.09 11.52
CA ILE A 290 -1.49 -15.16 12.61
C ILE A 290 -2.26 -15.46 13.89
N ILE A 291 -1.84 -16.49 14.62
CA ILE A 291 -2.54 -16.98 15.81
C ILE A 291 -1.57 -16.86 16.97
N GLY A 292 -1.90 -16.02 17.95
CA GLY A 292 -1.20 -15.98 19.23
C GLY A 292 -1.86 -16.94 20.20
N ALA A 293 -1.08 -17.82 20.79
CA ALA A 293 -1.61 -18.82 21.70
C ALA A 293 -0.64 -19.22 22.81
N SER A 294 -1.20 -19.64 23.94
CA SER A 294 -0.46 -20.23 25.04
C SER A 294 -0.70 -21.74 25.08
N ARG A 295 0.37 -22.50 25.35
CA ARG A 295 0.32 -23.95 25.45
C ARG A 295 -0.39 -24.35 26.75
N LYS A 296 -1.35 -25.28 26.69
CA LYS A 296 -2.00 -25.82 27.91
C LYS A 296 -1.36 -27.11 28.44
N SER A 297 -0.55 -27.82 27.63
CA SER A 297 0.06 -29.10 28.03
C SER A 297 1.52 -29.23 27.61
N ARG A 298 2.36 -29.74 28.53
CA ARG A 298 3.79 -30.07 28.32
C ARG A 298 4.02 -31.26 27.37
N SER A 299 3.04 -32.13 27.19
CA SER A 299 3.23 -33.45 26.56
C SER A 299 3.20 -33.45 25.02
N TRP A 300 2.89 -32.31 24.39
CA TRP A 300 2.70 -32.24 22.94
C TRP A 300 3.83 -31.45 22.27
N SER A 301 4.30 -31.91 21.12
CA SER A 301 5.34 -31.24 20.35
C SER A 301 4.82 -29.99 19.63
N ASP A 302 5.72 -29.06 19.34
CA ASP A 302 5.43 -27.84 18.55
C ASP A 302 4.79 -28.18 17.19
N THR A 303 5.24 -29.27 16.57
CA THR A 303 4.72 -29.80 15.30
C THR A 303 3.28 -30.29 15.40
N GLU A 304 2.94 -31.05 16.44
CA GLU A 304 1.57 -31.56 16.62
C GLU A 304 0.58 -30.43 16.89
N ILE A 305 0.99 -29.42 17.66
CA ILE A 305 0.18 -28.22 17.91
C ILE A 305 -0.06 -27.45 16.60
N ALA A 306 0.98 -27.24 15.79
CA ALA A 306 0.83 -26.59 14.49
C ALA A 306 -0.10 -27.38 13.55
N GLU A 307 -0.01 -28.71 13.52
CA GLU A 307 -0.89 -29.56 12.71
C GLU A 307 -2.34 -29.54 13.17
N MET A 308 -2.61 -29.53 14.48
CA MET A 308 -3.97 -29.39 15.00
C MET A 308 -4.59 -28.07 14.57
N ILE A 309 -3.85 -26.97 14.67
CA ILE A 309 -4.32 -25.65 14.24
C ILE A 309 -4.54 -25.63 12.72
N GLY A 310 -3.64 -26.24 11.94
CA GLY A 310 -3.82 -26.37 10.49
C GLY A 310 -5.09 -27.11 10.10
N ARG A 311 -5.44 -28.18 10.83
CA ARG A 311 -6.70 -28.92 10.65
C ARG A 311 -7.92 -28.05 11.01
N SER A 312 -7.85 -27.28 12.09
CA SER A 312 -8.93 -26.37 12.49
C SER A 312 -9.16 -25.24 11.48
N ILE A 313 -8.10 -24.67 10.90
CA ILE A 313 -8.22 -23.67 9.82
C ILE A 313 -8.89 -24.30 8.59
N ALA A 314 -8.46 -25.50 8.17
CA ALA A 314 -9.06 -26.19 7.03
C ALA A 314 -10.52 -26.63 7.26
N ALA A 315 -10.91 -26.87 8.52
CA ALA A 315 -12.30 -27.10 8.91
C ALA A 315 -13.11 -25.79 8.83
N ALA A 316 -12.55 -24.69 9.35
CA ALA A 316 -13.17 -23.38 9.31
C ALA A 316 -13.38 -22.89 7.86
N GLU A 317 -12.43 -23.11 6.94
CA GLU A 317 -12.62 -22.77 5.51
C GLU A 317 -13.82 -23.52 4.89
N ARG A 318 -13.97 -24.81 5.21
CA ARG A 318 -15.08 -25.64 4.72
C ARG A 318 -16.41 -25.17 5.27
N GLU A 319 -16.47 -24.88 6.57
CA GLU A 319 -17.68 -24.41 7.24
C GLU A 319 -18.06 -22.99 6.82
N GLY A 320 -17.07 -22.09 6.67
CA GLY A 320 -17.24 -20.74 6.17
C GLY A 320 -17.88 -20.75 4.78
N ARG A 321 -17.40 -21.61 3.87
CA ARG A 321 -18.01 -21.78 2.54
C ARG A 321 -19.48 -22.18 2.61
N VAL A 322 -19.86 -23.09 3.51
CA VAL A 322 -21.27 -23.50 3.70
C VAL A 322 -22.12 -22.35 4.25
N LYS A 323 -21.54 -21.50 5.09
CA LYS A 323 -22.19 -20.31 5.68
C LYS A 323 -22.19 -19.06 4.77
N GLY A 324 -21.73 -19.17 3.52
CA GLY A 324 -21.64 -18.05 2.57
C GLY A 324 -20.45 -17.11 2.81
N LEU A 325 -19.51 -17.50 3.68
CA LEU A 325 -18.23 -16.84 3.94
C LEU A 325 -17.11 -17.58 3.20
N ALA A 326 -17.03 -17.39 1.89
CA ALA A 326 -15.97 -18.00 1.08
C ALA A 326 -14.63 -17.25 1.26
N PHE A 327 -13.71 -17.80 2.04
CA PHE A 327 -12.34 -17.31 2.20
C PHE A 327 -11.32 -18.42 1.94
N LYS A 328 -10.08 -18.03 1.62
CA LYS A 328 -8.94 -18.95 1.51
C LYS A 328 -7.74 -18.38 2.26
N VAL A 329 -7.18 -19.17 3.16
CA VAL A 329 -5.96 -18.86 3.90
C VAL A 329 -4.76 -19.27 3.06
N SER A 330 -3.93 -18.30 2.66
CA SER A 330 -2.73 -18.53 1.85
C SER A 330 -1.54 -18.95 2.71
N SER A 331 -1.45 -18.42 3.93
CA SER A 331 -0.40 -18.75 4.88
C SER A 331 -0.89 -18.53 6.31
N ALA A 332 -0.43 -19.38 7.22
CA ALA A 332 -0.77 -19.30 8.63
C ALA A 332 0.47 -19.45 9.52
N PHE A 333 0.54 -18.63 10.57
CA PHE A 333 1.59 -18.67 11.58
C PHE A 333 1.00 -18.81 12.98
N LEU A 334 1.67 -19.60 13.81
CA LEU A 334 1.37 -19.76 15.23
C LEU A 334 2.49 -19.11 16.05
N VAL A 335 2.14 -18.24 16.98
CA VAL A 335 3.04 -17.63 17.95
C VAL A 335 2.71 -18.24 19.32
N LEU A 336 3.63 -19.03 19.87
CA LEU A 336 3.52 -19.58 21.21
C LEU A 336 4.11 -18.59 22.23
N GLU A 337 3.25 -17.83 22.91
CA GLU A 337 3.64 -16.72 23.80
C GLU A 337 4.02 -17.19 25.21
N ASP A 338 3.22 -18.08 25.81
CA ASP A 338 3.56 -18.75 27.07
C ASP A 338 3.83 -20.23 26.82
N ASP A 339 5.08 -20.61 27.08
CA ASP A 339 5.53 -22.00 27.00
C ASP A 339 5.65 -22.53 28.43
N ILE A 340 4.73 -23.43 28.81
CA ILE A 340 4.87 -24.17 30.06
C ILE A 340 5.94 -25.25 29.78
N TYR A 341 7.22 -24.90 29.92
CA TYR A 341 8.32 -25.88 29.92
C TYR A 341 8.53 -26.44 31.31
#